data_AF-A0A7J2Y5P6-F1
#
_entry.id   AF-A0A7J2Y5P6-F1
#
_cell.length_a   1.000
_cell.length_b   1.000
_cell.length_c   1.000
_cell.angle_alpha   90.00
_cell.angle_beta   90.00
_cell.angle_gamma   90.00
#
_symmetry.space_group_name_H-M   'P 1'
#
loop_
_entity.id
_entity.type
_entity.pdbx_description
1 polymer ?
#
loop_
_entity_poly.entity_id
_entity_poly.type
_entity_poly.pdbx_seq_one_letter_code
_entity_poly.pdbx_strand_id
1 'polypeptide(L)'
;MAMKRSRRYYVLTWGTTAAITAILILAWIYLYFLHANYIEPGFIQQIDRKSVVPKDTIRYFGYSIVIIGLAGVGLRWWRRSSPILVKETMDAFGAYRKEGNPGEGAHMKSPMKGYKAVSKIVVKDILLTGGMGECEDFQQYFAHFLILWGFIGLFATTSLDSIVNKEGDVLPLLHPVRLIGNITGVVFMAGLTLAIARRALLDRVRTTSKLGDWTFLASLWGTGATGFLVEWYADVGDPFGTAWSYL
;
A
#
# COMPACT_ATOMS: atom_id res chain seq x y z
N MET A 1 -21.97 31.61 -4.12
CA MET A 1 -21.83 30.65 -2.99
C MET A 1 -20.89 29.48 -3.27
N ALA A 2 -20.80 28.94 -4.50
CA ALA A 2 -19.97 27.77 -4.83
C ALA A 2 -18.46 27.90 -4.52
N MET A 3 -17.82 29.04 -4.83
CA MET A 3 -16.38 29.26 -4.55
C MET A 3 -16.02 29.25 -3.05
N LYS A 4 -16.92 29.69 -2.17
CA LYS A 4 -16.66 29.71 -0.72
C LYS A 4 -16.69 28.30 -0.12
N ARG A 5 -17.46 27.39 -0.74
CA ARG A 5 -17.57 25.97 -0.36
C ARG A 5 -16.33 25.17 -0.79
N SER A 6 -15.78 25.43 -1.98
CA SER A 6 -14.55 24.77 -2.43
C SER A 6 -13.34 25.16 -1.58
N ARG A 7 -13.18 26.45 -1.24
CA ARG A 7 -12.05 26.91 -0.39
C ARG A 7 -12.06 26.28 1.00
N ARG A 8 -13.22 26.17 1.64
CA ARG A 8 -13.36 25.51 2.96
C ARG A 8 -12.98 24.04 2.90
N TYR A 9 -13.44 23.34 1.86
CA TYR A 9 -13.09 21.95 1.61
C TYR A 9 -11.57 21.76 1.52
N TYR A 10 -10.89 22.53 0.66
CA TYR A 10 -9.44 22.42 0.49
C TYR A 10 -8.68 22.70 1.79
N VAL A 11 -9.07 23.74 2.53
CA VAL A 11 -8.44 24.08 3.81
C VAL A 11 -8.61 22.95 4.82
N LEU A 12 -9.80 22.34 4.90
CA LEU A 12 -10.05 21.23 5.82
C LEU A 12 -9.28 19.98 5.43
N THR A 13 -9.27 19.59 4.15
CA THR A 13 -8.56 18.38 3.71
C THR A 13 -7.06 18.51 3.86
N TRP A 14 -6.48 19.63 3.44
CA TRP A 14 -5.04 19.85 3.58
C TRP A 14 -4.65 20.12 5.02
N GLY A 15 -5.52 20.77 5.80
CA GLY A 15 -5.32 20.98 7.24
C GLY A 15 -5.30 19.67 8.02
N THR A 16 -6.23 18.74 7.78
CA THR A 16 -6.23 17.44 8.45
C THR A 16 -5.05 16.58 8.04
N THR A 17 -4.69 16.55 6.75
CA THR A 17 -3.49 15.86 6.27
C THR A 17 -2.22 16.45 6.90
N ALA A 18 -2.06 17.77 6.89
CA ALA A 18 -0.90 18.44 7.49
C ALA A 18 -0.81 18.18 9.00
N ALA A 19 -1.95 18.19 9.72
CA ALA A 19 -1.98 17.90 11.15
C ALA A 19 -1.53 16.48 11.46
N ILE A 20 -2.06 15.47 10.75
CA ILE A 20 -1.65 14.06 10.95
C ILE A 20 -0.18 13.86 10.59
N THR A 21 0.27 14.42 9.46
CA THR A 21 1.69 14.36 9.07
C THR A 21 2.59 15.02 10.11
N ALA A 22 2.21 16.19 10.64
CA ALA A 22 2.96 16.86 11.70
C ALA A 22 3.00 16.03 12.98
N ILE A 23 1.88 15.42 13.39
CA ILE A 23 1.83 14.53 14.56
C ILE A 23 2.80 13.36 14.39
N LEU A 24 2.80 12.69 13.24
CA LEU A 24 3.70 11.57 13.00
C LEU A 24 5.18 12.00 13.00
N ILE A 25 5.50 13.14 12.39
CA ILE A 25 6.87 13.69 12.40
C ILE A 25 7.30 14.07 13.82
N LEU A 26 6.44 14.73 14.59
CA LEU A 26 6.73 15.12 15.97
C LEU A 26 6.88 13.90 16.87
N ALA A 27 6.05 12.87 16.68
CA ALA A 27 6.20 11.59 17.37
C ALA A 27 7.56 10.95 17.07
N TRP A 28 7.98 10.95 15.81
CA TRP A 28 9.29 10.43 15.41
C TRP A 28 10.46 11.24 15.99
N ILE A 29 10.38 12.58 15.97
CA ILE A 29 11.37 13.46 16.61
C ILE A 29 11.45 13.19 18.12
N TYR A 30 10.29 13.01 18.78
CA TYR A 30 10.25 12.67 20.19
C TYR A 30 10.92 11.33 20.47
N LEU A 31 10.66 10.29 19.66
CA LEU A 31 11.36 9.00 19.77
C LEU A 31 12.88 9.16 19.59
N TYR A 32 13.31 9.99 18.64
CA TYR A 32 14.73 10.30 18.46
C TYR A 32 15.36 10.89 19.73
N PHE A 33 14.70 11.87 20.35
CA PHE A 33 15.16 12.42 21.62
C PHE A 33 15.13 11.39 22.74
N LEU A 34 14.12 10.52 22.80
CA LEU A 34 14.07 9.45 23.79
C LEU A 34 15.25 8.48 23.63
N HIS A 35 15.55 8.09 22.39
CA HIS A 35 16.69 7.23 22.09
C HIS A 35 18.02 7.83 22.53
N ALA A 36 18.26 9.07 22.12
CA ALA A 36 19.52 9.77 22.39
C ALA A 36 19.75 10.03 23.89
N ASN A 37 18.69 10.26 24.66
CA ASN A 37 18.81 10.67 26.07
C ASN A 37 18.56 9.56 27.09
N TYR A 38 17.83 8.49 26.74
CA TYR A 38 17.38 7.49 27.72
C TYR A 38 17.67 6.05 27.30
N ILE A 39 17.60 5.70 26.01
CA ILE A 39 17.81 4.30 25.58
C ILE A 39 19.29 3.97 25.40
N GLU A 40 20.09 4.84 24.75
CA GLU A 40 21.54 4.62 24.62
C GLU A 40 22.28 4.54 25.97
N PRO A 41 21.92 5.34 27.00
CA PRO A 41 22.44 5.18 28.35
C PRO A 41 21.96 3.92 29.09
N GLY A 42 21.06 3.13 28.51
CA GLY A 42 20.50 1.91 29.10
C GLY A 42 19.42 2.15 30.16
N PHE A 43 18.85 3.36 30.25
CA PHE A 43 17.79 3.68 31.22
C PHE A 43 16.44 3.05 30.85
N ILE A 44 16.17 2.91 29.55
CA ILE A 44 15.02 2.17 29.02
C ILE A 44 15.54 0.98 28.22
N GLN A 45 15.16 -0.23 28.62
CA GLN A 45 15.46 -1.43 27.85
C GLN A 45 14.41 -1.59 26.73
N GLN A 46 14.90 -1.65 25.49
CA GLN A 46 14.06 -2.02 24.36
C GLN A 46 13.59 -3.46 24.50
N ILE A 47 12.37 -3.73 24.07
CA ILE A 47 11.84 -5.08 24.10
C ILE A 47 12.34 -5.86 22.90
N ASP A 48 12.82 -7.07 23.16
CA ASP A 48 12.96 -8.06 22.11
C ASP A 48 11.57 -8.43 21.59
N ARG A 49 11.25 -8.02 20.36
CA ARG A 49 9.95 -8.29 19.73
C ARG A 49 9.63 -9.79 19.69
N LYS A 50 10.64 -10.66 19.67
CA LYS A 50 10.48 -12.12 19.71
C LYS A 50 9.86 -12.60 21.04
N SER A 51 10.09 -11.88 22.13
CA SER A 51 9.53 -12.24 23.44
C SER A 51 8.03 -11.98 23.53
N VAL A 52 7.51 -11.09 22.67
CA VAL A 52 6.11 -10.71 22.65
C VAL A 52 5.32 -11.57 21.66
N VAL A 53 5.83 -11.70 20.44
CA VAL A 53 5.20 -12.52 19.39
C VAL A 53 6.24 -13.46 18.77
N PRO A 54 6.07 -14.79 18.89
CA PRO A 54 6.99 -15.73 18.27
C PRO A 54 7.06 -15.52 16.74
N LYS A 55 8.27 -15.56 16.18
CA LYS A 55 8.49 -15.40 14.73
C LYS A 55 7.65 -16.37 13.89
N ASP A 56 7.48 -17.60 14.39
CA ASP A 56 6.69 -18.62 13.71
C ASP A 56 5.22 -18.21 13.60
N THR A 57 4.66 -17.61 14.64
CA THR A 57 3.28 -17.10 14.63
C THR A 57 3.10 -16.03 13.55
N ILE A 58 4.02 -15.05 13.49
CA ILE A 58 4.00 -14.00 12.46
C ILE A 58 4.14 -14.62 11.06
N ARG A 59 5.04 -15.60 10.90
CA ARG A 59 5.31 -16.26 9.63
C ARG A 59 4.09 -17.04 9.12
N TYR A 60 3.48 -17.87 9.96
CA TYR A 60 2.29 -18.66 9.57
C TYR A 60 1.08 -17.77 9.31
N PHE A 61 0.88 -16.73 10.12
CA PHE A 61 -0.20 -15.78 9.93
C PHE A 61 -0.01 -14.94 8.65
N GLY A 62 1.23 -14.50 8.39
CA GLY A 62 1.57 -13.82 7.13
C GLY A 62 1.31 -14.70 5.92
N TYR A 63 1.74 -15.97 5.95
CA TYR A 63 1.47 -16.92 4.87
C TYR A 63 -0.01 -17.20 4.68
N SER A 64 -0.80 -17.35 5.75
CA SER A 64 -2.24 -17.60 5.64
C SER A 64 -2.98 -16.42 5.00
N ILE A 65 -2.65 -15.17 5.37
CA ILE A 65 -3.21 -13.98 4.73
C ILE A 65 -2.85 -13.91 3.25
N VAL A 66 -1.59 -14.14 2.90
CA VAL A 66 -1.15 -14.11 1.48
C VAL A 66 -1.86 -15.19 0.68
N ILE A 67 -1.96 -16.42 1.21
CA ILE A 67 -2.67 -17.52 0.54
C ILE A 67 -4.14 -17.20 0.36
N ILE A 68 -4.83 -16.68 1.39
CA ILE A 68 -6.24 -16.28 1.30
C ILE A 68 -6.42 -15.15 0.28
N GLY A 69 -5.53 -14.16 0.29
CA GLY A 69 -5.53 -13.04 -0.66
C GLY A 69 -5.35 -13.52 -2.10
N LEU A 70 -4.34 -14.37 -2.36
CA LEU A 70 -4.10 -14.96 -3.67
C LEU A 70 -5.24 -15.87 -4.12
N ALA A 71 -5.83 -16.66 -3.22
CA ALA A 71 -7.00 -17.49 -3.51
C ALA A 71 -8.21 -16.62 -3.87
N GLY A 72 -8.45 -15.53 -3.12
CA GLY A 72 -9.55 -14.59 -3.37
C GLY A 72 -9.39 -13.83 -4.70
N VAL A 73 -8.18 -13.32 -4.97
CA VAL A 73 -7.85 -12.66 -6.25
C VAL A 73 -7.92 -13.65 -7.39
N GLY A 74 -7.35 -14.85 -7.24
CA GLY A 74 -7.39 -15.92 -8.22
C GLY A 74 -8.81 -16.35 -8.54
N LEU A 75 -9.67 -16.52 -7.53
CA LEU A 75 -11.08 -16.88 -7.70
C LEU A 75 -11.88 -15.77 -8.38
N ARG A 76 -11.64 -14.50 -8.02
CA ARG A 76 -12.30 -13.34 -8.62
C ARG A 76 -11.83 -13.12 -10.07
N TRP A 77 -10.53 -13.24 -10.31
CA TRP A 77 -9.93 -13.17 -11.64
C TRP A 77 -10.42 -14.32 -12.52
N TRP A 78 -10.47 -15.54 -12.00
CA TRP A 78 -11.05 -16.70 -12.67
C TRP A 78 -12.52 -16.46 -13.04
N ARG A 79 -13.36 -16.03 -12.09
CA ARG A 79 -14.79 -15.73 -12.34
C ARG A 79 -15.01 -14.64 -13.39
N ARG A 80 -14.11 -13.66 -13.49
CA ARG A 80 -14.25 -12.52 -14.41
C ARG A 80 -13.62 -12.78 -15.77
N SER A 81 -12.53 -13.54 -15.82
CA SER A 81 -11.74 -13.78 -17.03
C SER A 81 -12.18 -15.05 -17.75
N SER A 82 -12.68 -16.07 -17.05
CA SER A 82 -13.12 -17.31 -17.69
C SER A 82 -14.23 -17.13 -18.73
N PRO A 83 -15.26 -16.28 -18.55
CA PRO A 83 -16.30 -16.11 -19.56
C PRO A 83 -15.79 -15.36 -20.79
N ILE A 84 -14.89 -14.39 -20.58
CA ILE A 84 -14.29 -13.58 -21.65
C ILE A 84 -13.34 -14.44 -22.47
N LEU A 85 -12.43 -15.15 -21.80
CA LEU A 85 -11.46 -16.04 -22.44
C LEU A 85 -12.17 -17.17 -23.19
N VAL A 86 -13.21 -17.78 -22.61
CA VAL A 86 -14.01 -18.82 -23.28
C VAL A 86 -14.71 -18.25 -24.50
N LYS A 87 -15.34 -17.06 -24.40
CA LYS A 87 -16.00 -16.42 -25.54
C LYS A 87 -15.01 -16.09 -26.66
N GLU A 88 -13.89 -15.44 -26.34
CA GLU A 88 -12.85 -15.10 -27.31
C GLU A 88 -12.24 -16.35 -27.96
N THR A 89 -12.03 -17.42 -27.19
CA THR A 89 -11.52 -18.69 -27.70
C THR A 89 -12.55 -19.35 -28.62
N MET A 90 -13.83 -19.37 -28.24
CA MET A 90 -14.92 -19.91 -29.07
C MET A 90 -15.13 -19.10 -30.36
N ASP A 91 -15.03 -17.77 -30.27
CA ASP A 91 -15.12 -16.87 -31.43
C ASP A 91 -13.91 -17.06 -32.36
N ALA A 92 -12.70 -17.22 -31.83
CA ALA A 92 -11.49 -17.54 -32.59
C ALA A 92 -11.56 -18.93 -33.26
N PHE A 93 -12.07 -19.95 -32.57
CA PHE A 93 -12.32 -21.27 -33.16
C PHE A 93 -13.43 -21.23 -34.23
N GLY A 94 -14.46 -20.41 -34.02
CA GLY A 94 -15.54 -20.18 -34.99
C GLY A 94 -15.08 -19.46 -36.25
N ALA A 95 -14.20 -18.46 -36.10
CA ALA A 95 -13.54 -17.77 -37.22
C ALA A 95 -12.58 -18.72 -37.98
N TYR A 96 -11.77 -19.51 -37.27
CA TYR A 96 -10.90 -20.52 -37.86
C TYR A 96 -11.67 -21.60 -38.64
N ARG A 97 -12.81 -22.07 -38.12
CA ARG A 97 -13.69 -23.01 -38.84
C ARG A 97 -14.27 -22.41 -40.14
N LYS A 98 -14.41 -21.09 -40.23
CA LYS A 98 -14.88 -20.39 -41.44
C LYS A 98 -13.75 -20.05 -42.42
N GLU A 99 -12.53 -19.85 -41.94
CA GLU A 99 -11.36 -19.51 -42.77
C GLU A 99 -10.57 -20.74 -43.25
N GLY A 100 -10.81 -21.92 -42.66
CA GLY A 100 -10.23 -23.18 -43.12
C GLY A 100 -10.82 -23.67 -44.45
N ASN A 101 -10.40 -23.06 -45.57
CA ASN A 101 -10.21 -23.80 -46.81
C ASN A 101 -8.93 -24.66 -46.62
N PRO A 102 -8.89 -25.97 -46.94
CA PRO A 102 -7.84 -26.91 -46.48
C PRO A 102 -6.44 -26.75 -47.11
N GLY A 103 -6.03 -25.55 -47.50
CA GLY A 103 -4.98 -25.36 -48.51
C GLY A 103 -3.71 -24.60 -48.13
N GLU A 104 -3.69 -23.71 -47.14
CA GLU A 104 -2.54 -22.79 -47.00
C GLU A 104 -1.99 -22.67 -45.59
N GLY A 105 -0.71 -23.06 -45.46
CA GLY A 105 0.04 -23.06 -44.21
C GLY A 105 0.25 -21.65 -43.64
N ALA A 106 -0.31 -21.43 -42.45
CA ALA A 106 -0.17 -20.19 -41.70
C ALA A 106 1.29 -19.99 -41.23
N HIS A 107 1.99 -19.07 -41.89
CA HIS A 107 3.33 -18.62 -41.50
C HIS A 107 3.22 -17.73 -40.25
N MET A 108 3.47 -18.33 -39.09
CA MET A 108 3.42 -17.71 -37.76
C MET A 108 4.50 -16.61 -37.61
N LYS A 109 4.10 -15.32 -37.59
CA LYS A 109 5.02 -14.18 -37.37
C LYS A 109 5.21 -13.88 -35.87
N SER A 110 6.36 -14.33 -35.37
CA SER A 110 7.08 -14.16 -34.08
C SER A 110 6.41 -13.46 -32.85
N PRO A 111 6.44 -14.09 -31.65
CA PRO A 111 5.91 -13.56 -30.37
C PRO A 111 6.76 -12.44 -29.71
N MET A 112 7.93 -12.10 -30.25
CA MET A 112 8.91 -11.24 -29.59
C MET A 112 8.58 -9.73 -29.59
N LYS A 113 7.70 -9.27 -30.49
CA LYS A 113 7.25 -7.86 -30.54
C LYS A 113 6.22 -7.52 -29.45
N GLY A 114 5.43 -8.51 -29.00
CA GLY A 114 4.43 -8.32 -27.94
C GLY A 114 5.05 -7.95 -26.60
N TYR A 115 6.15 -8.61 -26.22
CA TYR A 115 6.85 -8.36 -24.95
C TYR A 115 7.39 -6.93 -24.83
N LYS A 116 7.97 -6.37 -25.90
CA LYS A 116 8.47 -4.97 -25.90
C LYS A 116 7.35 -3.92 -25.85
N ALA A 117 6.18 -4.22 -26.40
CA ALA A 117 5.02 -3.34 -26.31
C ALA A 117 4.43 -3.36 -24.89
N VAL A 118 4.30 -4.56 -24.31
CA VAL A 118 3.81 -4.75 -22.94
C VAL A 118 4.74 -4.12 -21.91
N SER A 119 6.07 -4.29 -22.03
CA SER A 119 7.02 -3.69 -21.08
C SER A 119 7.01 -2.16 -21.11
N LYS A 120 6.87 -1.56 -22.29
CA LYS A 120 6.78 -0.10 -22.45
C LYS A 120 5.51 0.48 -21.83
N ILE A 121 4.39 -0.23 -21.95
CA ILE A 121 3.10 0.14 -21.34
C ILE A 121 3.16 -0.04 -19.82
N VAL A 122 3.69 -1.16 -19.33
CA VAL A 122 3.82 -1.45 -17.89
C VAL A 122 4.74 -0.42 -17.20
N VAL A 123 5.92 -0.14 -17.77
CA VAL A 123 6.86 0.82 -17.14
C VAL A 123 6.30 2.24 -17.16
N LYS A 124 5.65 2.65 -18.26
CA LYS A 124 5.13 4.02 -18.37
C LYS A 124 3.83 4.21 -17.58
N ASP A 125 2.90 3.26 -17.63
CA ASP A 125 1.55 3.45 -17.06
C ASP A 125 1.43 2.99 -15.61
N ILE A 126 2.28 2.06 -15.14
CA ILE A 126 2.28 1.59 -13.75
C ILE A 126 3.39 2.27 -12.94
N LEU A 127 4.61 2.28 -13.46
CA LEU A 127 5.80 2.75 -12.72
C LEU A 127 5.90 4.28 -12.70
N LEU A 128 5.59 4.95 -13.81
CA LEU A 128 5.65 6.42 -13.90
C LEU A 128 4.31 7.08 -13.66
N THR A 129 3.22 6.45 -14.11
CA THR A 129 1.91 7.09 -14.13
C THR A 129 0.84 6.39 -13.29
N GLY A 130 1.06 5.22 -12.69
CA GLY A 130 0.13 4.55 -11.77
C GLY A 130 -1.39 4.55 -12.12
N GLY A 131 -1.79 4.57 -13.39
CA GLY A 131 -3.20 4.78 -13.79
C GLY A 131 -3.77 6.17 -13.47
N MET A 132 -2.91 7.14 -13.14
CA MET A 132 -3.24 8.49 -12.69
C MET A 132 -3.85 9.40 -13.77
N GLY A 133 -3.95 8.93 -15.03
CA GLY A 133 -4.58 9.64 -16.14
C GLY A 133 -6.10 9.80 -16.03
N GLU A 134 -6.76 9.01 -15.17
CA GLU A 134 -8.21 9.06 -14.94
C GLU A 134 -8.62 9.93 -13.73
N CYS A 135 -7.69 10.68 -13.14
CA CYS A 135 -7.98 11.51 -11.96
C CYS A 135 -8.81 12.75 -12.33
N GLU A 136 -9.86 13.02 -11.56
CA GLU A 136 -10.75 14.18 -11.78
C GLU A 136 -10.06 15.50 -11.42
N ASP A 137 -9.19 15.48 -10.40
CA ASP A 137 -8.49 16.66 -9.91
C ASP A 137 -7.10 16.32 -9.35
N PHE A 138 -6.29 17.37 -9.15
CA PHE A 138 -4.93 17.24 -8.62
C PHE A 138 -4.88 16.62 -7.22
N GLN A 139 -5.88 16.85 -6.37
CA GLN A 139 -5.89 16.31 -5.02
C GLN A 139 -6.11 14.80 -5.03
N GLN A 140 -6.99 14.30 -5.91
CA GLN A 140 -7.16 12.86 -6.15
C GLN A 140 -5.89 12.24 -6.72
N TYR A 141 -5.28 12.87 -7.73
CA TYR A 141 -3.98 12.46 -8.28
C TYR A 141 -2.92 12.34 -7.19
N PHE A 142 -2.78 13.37 -6.36
CA PHE A 142 -1.74 13.44 -5.35
C PHE A 142 -1.98 12.42 -4.23
N ALA A 143 -3.24 12.22 -3.81
CA ALA A 143 -3.58 11.17 -2.86
C ALA A 143 -3.19 9.78 -3.37
N HIS A 144 -3.52 9.44 -4.62
CA HIS A 144 -3.14 8.16 -5.23
C HIS A 144 -1.62 8.00 -5.33
N PHE A 145 -0.93 9.06 -5.76
CA PHE A 145 0.54 9.06 -5.87
C PHE A 145 1.20 8.77 -4.51
N LEU A 146 0.80 9.49 -3.45
CA LEU A 146 1.34 9.29 -2.10
C LEU A 146 1.04 7.89 -1.55
N ILE A 147 -0.19 7.38 -1.75
CA ILE A 147 -0.56 6.02 -1.31
C ILE A 147 0.30 4.98 -2.04
N LEU A 148 0.41 5.07 -3.36
CA LEU A 148 1.15 4.11 -4.18
C LEU A 148 2.62 4.07 -3.79
N TRP A 149 3.29 5.23 -3.79
CA TRP A 149 4.72 5.30 -3.49
C TRP A 149 5.03 5.04 -2.01
N GLY A 150 4.14 5.46 -1.11
CA GLY A 150 4.23 5.08 0.30
C GLY A 150 4.15 3.57 0.49
N PHE A 151 3.20 2.91 -0.18
CA PHE A 151 3.05 1.45 -0.12
C PHE A 151 4.24 0.70 -0.72
N ILE A 152 4.75 1.15 -1.87
CA ILE A 152 5.96 0.58 -2.50
C ILE A 152 7.16 0.74 -1.57
N GLY A 153 7.32 1.91 -0.96
CA GLY A 153 8.40 2.19 -0.01
C GLY A 153 8.34 1.32 1.24
N LEU A 154 7.14 1.14 1.82
CA LEU A 154 6.92 0.23 2.94
C LEU A 154 7.22 -1.22 2.54
N PHE A 155 6.74 -1.68 1.39
CA PHE A 155 7.02 -3.02 0.88
C PHE A 155 8.52 -3.25 0.68
N ALA A 156 9.22 -2.29 0.08
CA ALA A 156 10.66 -2.34 -0.11
C ALA A 156 11.40 -2.38 1.23
N THR A 157 10.98 -1.57 2.20
CA THR A 157 11.55 -1.55 3.55
C THR A 157 11.40 -2.89 4.24
N THR A 158 10.18 -3.45 4.27
CA THR A 158 9.92 -4.77 4.88
C THR A 158 10.74 -5.87 4.20
N SER A 159 10.86 -5.82 2.87
CA SER A 159 11.67 -6.77 2.10
C SER A 159 13.16 -6.64 2.46
N LEU A 160 13.68 -5.42 2.53
CA LEU A 160 15.08 -5.17 2.89
C LEU A 160 15.36 -5.57 4.34
N ASP A 161 14.46 -5.26 5.27
CA ASP A 161 14.56 -5.65 6.68
C ASP A 161 14.66 -7.17 6.81
N SER A 162 13.84 -7.93 6.06
CA SER A 162 13.89 -9.39 6.08
C SER A 162 15.24 -9.99 5.61
N ILE A 163 16.00 -9.25 4.81
CA ILE A 163 17.30 -9.68 4.27
C ILE A 163 18.44 -9.23 5.21
N VAL A 164 18.38 -7.99 5.68
CA VAL A 164 19.46 -7.33 6.44
C VAL A 164 19.36 -7.65 7.94
N ASN A 165 18.15 -7.77 8.48
CA ASN A 165 17.86 -7.99 9.89
C ASN A 165 17.24 -9.38 10.12
N LYS A 166 17.99 -10.44 9.78
CA LYS A 166 17.51 -11.83 9.90
C LYS A 166 17.16 -12.22 11.33
N GLU A 167 17.96 -11.70 12.26
CA GLU A 167 17.73 -11.86 13.70
C GLU A 167 16.49 -11.08 14.12
N GLY A 168 15.98 -10.10 13.40
CA GLY A 168 14.77 -9.36 13.78
C GLY A 168 15.00 -8.54 15.05
N ASP A 169 16.24 -8.11 15.24
CA ASP A 169 16.65 -7.30 16.38
C ASP A 169 16.14 -5.88 16.21
N VAL A 170 16.07 -5.13 17.32
CA VAL A 170 15.64 -3.74 17.27
C VAL A 170 16.72 -2.91 16.59
N LEU A 171 16.41 -2.39 15.41
CA LEU A 171 17.33 -1.54 14.65
C LEU A 171 17.39 -0.13 15.26
N PRO A 172 18.57 0.50 15.31
CA PRO A 172 18.69 1.91 15.70
C PRO A 172 17.78 2.81 14.86
N LEU A 173 17.26 3.90 15.46
CA LEU A 173 16.32 4.83 14.78
C LEU A 173 16.87 5.40 13.47
N LEU A 174 18.17 5.67 13.42
CA LEU A 174 18.85 6.22 12.23
C LEU A 174 19.30 5.14 11.24
N HIS A 175 19.01 3.87 11.50
CA HIS A 175 19.34 2.80 10.56
C HIS A 175 18.63 3.05 9.21
N PRO A 176 19.33 2.97 8.06
CA PRO A 176 18.77 3.38 6.77
C PRO A 176 17.44 2.71 6.41
N VAL A 177 17.31 1.41 6.70
CA VAL A 177 16.07 0.66 6.47
C VAL A 177 14.91 1.24 7.28
N ARG A 178 15.16 1.56 8.55
CA ARG A 178 14.15 2.11 9.46
C ARG A 178 13.75 3.53 9.07
N LEU A 179 14.70 4.34 8.62
CA LEU A 179 14.44 5.70 8.13
C LEU A 179 13.57 5.68 6.87
N ILE A 180 13.88 4.82 5.91
CA ILE A 180 13.07 4.66 4.69
C ILE A 180 11.65 4.21 5.05
N GLY A 181 11.51 3.25 5.97
CA GLY A 181 10.22 2.79 6.48
C GLY A 181 9.38 3.91 7.06
N ASN A 182 9.96 4.71 7.96
CA ASN A 182 9.29 5.84 8.59
C ASN A 182 8.88 6.92 7.58
N ILE A 183 9.79 7.33 6.68
CA ILE A 183 9.50 8.34 5.65
C ILE A 183 8.36 7.86 4.74
N THR A 184 8.46 6.63 4.25
CA THR A 184 7.47 6.07 3.31
C THR A 184 6.14 5.76 4.01
N GLY A 185 6.16 5.38 5.29
CA GLY A 185 4.98 5.28 6.14
C GLY A 185 4.27 6.61 6.34
N VAL A 186 5.00 7.70 6.60
CA VAL A 186 4.41 9.04 6.73
C VAL A 186 3.78 9.49 5.41
N VAL A 187 4.47 9.25 4.29
CA VAL A 187 3.95 9.50 2.93
C VAL A 187 2.67 8.71 2.68
N PHE A 188 2.65 7.43 3.03
CA PHE A 188 1.48 6.55 2.91
C PHE A 188 0.29 7.07 3.74
N MET A 189 0.53 7.41 5.01
CA MET A 189 -0.50 7.93 5.92
C MET A 189 -1.04 9.28 5.49
N ALA A 190 -0.19 10.16 4.94
CA ALA A 190 -0.62 11.43 4.36
C ALA A 190 -1.56 11.22 3.17
N GLY A 191 -1.20 10.30 2.25
CA GLY A 191 -2.02 9.95 1.11
C GLY A 191 -3.38 9.37 1.49
N LEU A 192 -3.41 8.41 2.43
CA LEU A 192 -4.66 7.83 2.94
C LEU A 192 -5.54 8.86 3.64
N THR A 193 -4.94 9.70 4.49
CA THR A 193 -5.66 10.77 5.17
C THR A 193 -6.28 11.74 4.17
N LEU A 194 -5.54 12.10 3.11
CA LEU A 194 -6.05 12.97 2.05
C LEU A 194 -7.21 12.32 1.29
N ALA A 195 -7.11 11.03 0.98
CA ALA A 195 -8.17 10.27 0.32
C ALA A 195 -9.44 10.15 1.17
N ILE A 196 -9.29 9.84 2.47
CA ILE A 196 -10.38 9.77 3.45
C ILE A 196 -11.04 11.15 3.62
N ALA A 197 -10.24 12.20 3.84
CA ALA A 197 -10.74 13.56 4.02
C ALA A 197 -11.48 14.06 2.77
N ARG A 198 -10.93 13.82 1.57
CA ARG A 198 -11.61 14.13 0.30
C ARG A 198 -12.96 13.43 0.22
N ARG A 199 -13.00 12.13 0.51
CA ARG A 199 -14.22 11.33 0.45
C ARG A 199 -15.25 11.74 1.50
N ALA A 200 -14.82 12.17 2.68
CA ALA A 200 -15.69 12.57 3.78
C ALA A 200 -16.28 13.98 3.58
N LEU A 201 -15.49 14.90 3.03
CA LEU A 201 -15.82 16.32 2.98
C LEU A 201 -16.40 16.77 1.64
N LEU A 202 -16.16 16.02 0.55
CA LEU A 202 -16.65 16.37 -0.78
C LEU A 202 -17.94 15.61 -1.10
N ASP A 203 -19.07 16.33 -1.09
CA ASP A 203 -20.42 15.76 -1.26
C ASP A 203 -20.52 14.83 -2.48
N ARG A 204 -20.05 15.26 -3.66
CA ARG A 204 -20.14 14.47 -4.89
C ARG A 204 -19.46 13.10 -4.79
N VAL A 205 -18.34 13.04 -4.07
CA VAL A 205 -17.55 11.81 -3.89
C VAL A 205 -18.19 10.95 -2.81
N ARG A 206 -18.63 11.59 -1.72
CA ARG A 206 -19.29 10.92 -0.61
C ARG A 206 -20.57 10.21 -1.05
N THR A 207 -21.40 10.85 -1.88
CA THR A 207 -22.68 10.29 -2.35
C THR A 207 -22.51 9.10 -3.27
N THR A 208 -21.40 9.00 -3.99
CA THR A 208 -21.09 7.85 -4.87
C THR A 208 -20.24 6.79 -4.18
N SER A 209 -19.81 7.02 -2.94
CA SER A 209 -18.94 6.11 -2.20
C SER A 209 -19.73 4.91 -1.68
N LYS A 210 -19.18 3.72 -1.87
CA LYS A 210 -19.76 2.48 -1.34
C LYS A 210 -19.19 2.18 0.04
N LEU A 211 -19.92 1.39 0.84
CA LEU A 211 -19.42 0.92 2.14
C LEU A 211 -18.06 0.20 2.00
N GLY A 212 -17.89 -0.58 0.94
CA GLY A 212 -16.62 -1.26 0.63
C GLY A 212 -15.42 -0.32 0.44
N ASP A 213 -15.66 0.90 -0.06
CA ASP A 213 -14.58 1.89 -0.23
C ASP A 213 -14.13 2.41 1.14
N TRP A 214 -15.08 2.63 2.04
CA TRP A 214 -14.83 3.11 3.40
C TRP A 214 -14.15 2.06 4.26
N THR A 215 -14.63 0.82 4.22
CA THR A 215 -14.00 -0.27 4.97
C THR A 215 -12.58 -0.51 4.47
N PHE A 216 -12.35 -0.48 3.15
CA PHE A 216 -11.00 -0.60 2.59
C PHE A 216 -10.06 0.52 3.04
N LEU A 217 -10.49 1.79 2.93
CA LEU A 217 -9.66 2.93 3.35
C LEU A 217 -9.40 2.93 4.86
N ALA A 218 -10.42 2.60 5.66
CA ALA A 218 -10.29 2.52 7.11
C ALA A 218 -9.33 1.38 7.53
N SER A 219 -9.44 0.21 6.90
CA SER A 219 -8.51 -0.90 7.15
C SER A 219 -7.07 -0.52 6.78
N LEU A 220 -6.85 0.09 5.60
CA LEU A 220 -5.51 0.53 5.21
C LEU A 220 -4.92 1.58 6.17
N TRP A 221 -5.74 2.55 6.59
CA TRP A 221 -5.30 3.58 7.53
C TRP A 221 -5.01 2.98 8.91
N GLY A 222 -5.88 2.08 9.38
CA GLY A 222 -5.69 1.33 10.62
C GLY A 222 -4.38 0.54 10.62
N THR A 223 -4.13 -0.25 9.57
CA THR A 223 -2.88 -1.02 9.42
C THR A 223 -1.64 -0.11 9.37
N GLY A 224 -1.71 1.03 8.68
CA GLY A 224 -0.60 1.99 8.66
C GLY A 224 -0.36 2.61 10.04
N ALA A 225 -1.41 3.00 10.75
CA ALA A 225 -1.34 3.58 12.08
C ALA A 225 -0.81 2.56 13.11
N THR A 226 -1.27 1.31 13.07
CA THR A 226 -0.78 0.27 13.97
C THR A 226 0.69 -0.03 13.75
N GLY A 227 1.19 0.05 12.51
CA GLY A 227 2.63 -0.04 12.22
C GLY A 227 3.48 0.99 12.99
N PHE A 228 3.04 2.25 13.05
CA PHE A 228 3.70 3.29 13.86
C PHE A 228 3.58 3.04 15.36
N LEU A 229 2.43 2.53 15.83
CA LEU A 229 2.23 2.20 17.24
C LEU A 229 3.13 1.05 17.69
N VAL A 230 3.30 0.01 16.87
CA VAL A 230 4.24 -1.10 17.12
C VAL A 230 5.66 -0.55 17.31
N GLU A 231 6.10 0.35 16.42
CA GLU A 231 7.42 0.95 16.51
C GLU A 231 7.58 1.76 17.81
N TRP A 232 6.60 2.60 18.13
CA TRP A 232 6.59 3.41 19.34
C TRP A 232 6.66 2.55 20.62
N TYR A 233 5.74 1.60 20.79
CA TYR A 233 5.67 0.78 22.00
C TYR A 233 6.91 -0.09 22.18
N ALA A 234 7.48 -0.61 21.08
CA ALA A 234 8.70 -1.39 21.14
C ALA A 234 9.90 -0.55 21.60
N ASP A 235 10.01 0.70 21.14
CA ASP A 235 11.11 1.60 21.52
C ASP A 235 11.01 2.06 22.98
N VAL A 236 9.80 2.38 23.47
CA VAL A 236 9.61 2.83 24.86
C VAL A 236 9.60 1.68 25.88
N GLY A 237 9.74 0.44 25.43
CA GLY A 237 9.79 -0.72 26.32
C GLY A 237 8.43 -1.14 26.89
N ASP A 238 7.31 -0.93 26.18
CA ASP A 238 5.98 -1.43 26.56
C ASP A 238 5.58 -2.72 25.79
N PRO A 239 5.65 -3.91 26.43
CA PRO A 239 5.41 -5.18 25.75
C PRO A 239 3.93 -5.42 25.49
N PHE A 240 3.06 -4.87 26.34
CA PHE A 240 1.63 -5.00 26.19
C PHE A 240 1.14 -4.12 25.04
N GLY A 241 1.56 -2.85 25.01
CA GLY A 241 1.27 -1.94 23.90
C GLY A 241 1.75 -2.51 22.57
N THR A 242 2.97 -3.06 22.55
CA THR A 242 3.55 -3.72 21.38
C THR A 242 2.68 -4.88 20.91
N ALA A 243 2.28 -5.80 21.81
CA ALA A 243 1.44 -6.95 21.47
C ALA A 243 0.08 -6.54 20.87
N TRP A 244 -0.61 -5.58 21.49
CA TRP A 244 -1.93 -5.14 21.05
C TRP A 244 -1.90 -4.42 19.72
N SER A 245 -0.82 -3.70 19.43
CA SER A 245 -0.65 -3.03 18.14
C SER A 245 -0.41 -3.99 16.95
N TYR A 246 -0.18 -5.28 17.19
CA TYR A 246 -0.13 -6.30 16.13
C TYR A 246 -1.51 -6.84 15.72
N LEU A 247 -2.57 -6.58 16.49
CA LEU A 247 -3.95 -7.05 16.25
C LEU A 247 -4.75 -6.06 15.39
#